data_AF-A0A2N2CG84-F1
#
_entry.id   AF-A0A2N2CG84-F1
#
_cell.length_a   1.000
_cell.length_b   1.000
_cell.length_c   1.000
_cell.angle_alpha   90.00
_cell.angle_beta   90.00
_cell.angle_gamma   90.00
#
_symmetry.space_group_name_H-M   'P 1'
#
loop_
_entity.id
_entity.type
_entity.pdbx_description
1 polymer ?
#
loop_
_entity_poly.entity_id
_entity_poly.type
_entity_poly.pdbx_seq_one_letter_code
_entity_poly.pdbx_strand_id
1 'polypeptide(L)'
;MATKLASTGGFLKTGNTTLFVGVEEQEVDKVLGIIENKCQTKKELSLMNPPIPSAIEGCMPYPVEITVGGATIFVIDIEKYLKI
;
A
#
# COMPACT_ATOMS: atom_id res chain seq x y z
N MET A 1 3.16 -18.84 6.60
CA MET A 1 4.24 -18.54 5.62
C MET A 1 3.97 -17.19 5.01
N ALA A 2 5.00 -16.39 4.68
CA ALA A 2 4.83 -15.11 4.00
C ALA A 2 5.72 -15.00 2.76
N THR A 3 5.15 -14.55 1.65
CA THR A 3 5.84 -14.25 0.39
C THR A 3 5.71 -12.76 0.10
N LYS A 4 6.84 -12.11 -0.19
CA LYS A 4 6.91 -10.66 -0.46
C LYS A 4 7.08 -10.39 -1.95
N LEU A 5 6.31 -9.44 -2.48
CA LEU A 5 6.43 -8.92 -3.84
C LEU A 5 6.63 -7.41 -3.82
N ALA A 6 7.53 -6.92 -4.67
CA ALA A 6 7.58 -5.52 -5.03
C ALA A 6 6.40 -5.22 -5.96
N SER A 7 5.63 -4.17 -5.65
CA SER A 7 4.46 -3.77 -6.43
C SER A 7 4.44 -2.24 -6.60
N THR A 8 3.55 -1.72 -7.42
CA THR A 8 3.38 -0.28 -7.62
C THR A 8 1.91 0.08 -7.55
N GLY A 9 1.55 1.09 -6.77
CA GLY A 9 0.17 1.57 -6.70
C GLY A 9 -0.25 2.31 -7.97
N GLY A 10 -1.41 1.97 -8.53
CA GLY A 10 -1.88 2.55 -9.80
C GLY A 10 -2.18 4.06 -9.77
N PHE A 11 -2.54 4.60 -8.59
CA PHE A 11 -2.91 6.01 -8.44
C PHE A 11 -1.68 6.93 -8.33
N LEU A 12 -0.80 6.66 -7.36
CA LEU A 12 0.38 7.51 -7.11
C LEU A 12 1.64 7.07 -7.86
N LYS A 13 1.59 5.93 -8.58
CA LYS A 13 2.75 5.27 -9.20
C LYS A 13 3.93 5.08 -8.24
N THR A 14 3.66 5.05 -6.94
CA THR A 14 4.66 4.87 -5.88
C THR A 14 4.89 3.38 -5.64
N GLY A 15 6.13 3.03 -5.29
CA GLY A 15 6.51 1.67 -4.94
C GLY A 15 5.84 1.22 -3.65
N ASN A 16 5.16 0.09 -3.71
CA ASN A 16 4.44 -0.55 -2.62
C ASN A 16 5.00 -1.96 -2.38
N THR A 17 4.66 -2.57 -1.25
CA THR A 17 4.95 -3.99 -1.00
C THR A 17 3.65 -4.75 -0.87
N THR A 18 3.50 -5.82 -1.65
CA THR A 18 2.40 -6.77 -1.48
C THR A 18 2.92 -8.00 -0.73
N LEU A 19 2.19 -8.42 0.30
CA LEU A 19 2.50 -9.62 1.07
C LEU A 19 1.40 -10.65 0.85
N PHE A 20 1.79 -11.87 0.48
CA PHE A 20 0.92 -13.05 0.51
C PHE A 20 1.22 -13.81 1.79
N VAL A 21 0.24 -13.92 2.67
CA VAL A 21 0.39 -14.55 3.99
C VAL A 21 -0.57 -15.73 4.10
N GLY A 22 -0.03 -16.94 4.09
CA GLY A 22 -0.79 -18.17 4.36
C GLY A 22 -0.75 -18.49 5.85
N VAL A 23 -1.92 -18.50 6.49
CA VAL A 23 -2.14 -18.73 7.92
C VAL A 23 -3.34 -19.66 8.11
N GLU A 24 -3.37 -20.35 9.25
CA GLU A 24 -4.55 -21.10 9.69
C GLU A 24 -5.68 -20.15 10.09
N GLU A 25 -6.94 -20.60 9.98
CA GLU A 25 -8.14 -19.78 10.23
C GLU A 25 -8.12 -19.12 11.62
N GLN A 26 -7.77 -19.87 12.67
CA GLN A 26 -7.70 -19.34 14.04
C GLN A 26 -6.61 -18.26 14.26
N GLU A 27 -5.66 -18.11 13.34
CA GLU A 27 -4.58 -17.12 13.45
C GLU A 27 -4.87 -15.85 12.62
N VAL A 28 -5.97 -15.82 11.85
CA VAL A 28 -6.31 -14.69 10.96
C VAL A 28 -6.40 -13.37 11.75
N ASP A 29 -7.20 -13.34 12.82
CA ASP A 29 -7.40 -12.11 13.62
C ASP A 29 -6.12 -11.59 14.25
N LYS A 30 -5.26 -12.50 14.70
CA LYS A 30 -3.95 -12.16 15.26
C LYS A 30 -3.06 -11.50 14.21
N VAL A 31 -3.06 -12.01 12.98
CA VAL A 31 -2.27 -11.45 11.87
C VAL A 31 -2.82 -10.09 11.45
N LEU A 32 -4.15 -9.95 11.37
CA LEU A 32 -4.81 -8.67 11.11
C LEU A 32 -4.41 -7.64 12.18
N GLY A 33 -4.42 -8.00 13.46
CA GLY A 33 -3.98 -7.12 14.54
C GLY A 33 -2.50 -6.72 14.44
N ILE A 34 -1.62 -7.61 13.99
CA ILE A 34 -0.21 -7.25 13.74
C ILE A 34 -0.11 -6.23 12.60
N ILE A 35 -0.84 -6.45 11.50
CA ILE A 35 -0.82 -5.55 10.35
C ILE A 35 -1.38 -4.18 10.74
N GLU A 36 -2.52 -4.12 11.43
CA GLU A 36 -3.12 -2.87 11.89
C GLU A 36 -2.18 -2.06 12.79
N ASN A 37 -1.52 -2.73 13.73
CA ASN A 37 -0.55 -2.08 14.63
C ASN A 37 0.69 -1.55 13.90
N LYS A 38 1.08 -2.15 12.76
CA LYS A 38 2.30 -1.79 12.02
C LYS A 38 2.03 -0.84 10.85
N CYS A 39 0.89 -0.96 10.20
CA CYS A 39 0.52 -0.25 8.99
C CYS A 39 -0.46 0.86 9.34
N GLN A 40 0.06 2.00 9.80
CA GLN A 40 -0.76 3.16 10.11
C GLN A 40 -0.87 4.09 8.91
N THR A 41 -2.05 4.69 8.76
CA THR A 41 -2.34 5.68 7.74
C THR A 41 -1.92 7.07 8.19
N LYS A 42 -1.26 7.83 7.31
CA LYS A 42 -0.86 9.22 7.53
C LYS A 42 -1.35 10.08 6.37
N LYS A 43 -1.71 11.32 6.67
CA LYS A 43 -1.96 12.32 5.63
C LYS A 43 -0.65 13.01 5.29
N GLU A 44 -0.29 13.01 4.01
CA GLU A 44 0.88 13.70 3.49
C GLU A 44 0.46 14.67 2.38
N LEU A 45 1.16 15.80 2.29
CA LEU A 45 0.96 16.76 1.22
C LEU A 45 1.84 16.35 0.03
N SER A 46 1.23 15.96 -1.08
CA SER A 46 1.94 15.68 -2.32
C SER A 46 1.87 16.87 -3.25
N LEU A 47 3.04 17.25 -3.77
CA LEU A 47 3.14 18.26 -4.83
C LEU A 47 3.02 17.55 -6.18
N MET A 48 1.82 17.56 -6.76
CA MET A 48 1.64 17.11 -8.14
C MET A 48 2.20 18.16 -9.09
N ASN A 49 3.34 17.88 -9.73
CA ASN A 49 3.72 18.33 -11.09
C ASN A 49 5.07 17.71 -11.52
N PRO A 50 5.20 17.10 -12.71
CA PRO A 50 6.51 16.98 -13.36
C PRO A 50 6.95 18.37 -13.86
N PRO A 51 8.25 18.71 -13.86
CA PRO A 51 8.71 19.98 -14.39
C PRO A 51 8.38 20.04 -15.89
N ILE A 52 7.41 20.86 -16.26
CA ILE A 52 7.14 21.22 -17.65
C ILE A 52 8.22 22.24 -18.03
N PRO A 53 9.15 21.93 -18.95
CA PRO A 53 10.27 22.82 -19.27
C PRO A 53 9.87 24.18 -19.87
N SER A 54 8.60 24.34 -20.23
CA SER A 54 8.04 25.49 -20.96
C SER A 54 6.93 26.25 -20.23
N ALA A 55 6.65 25.96 -18.96
CA ALA A 55 5.63 26.69 -18.22
C ALA A 55 6.21 27.98 -17.62
N ILE A 56 5.87 29.10 -18.27
CA ILE A 56 5.71 30.47 -17.77
C ILE A 56 5.82 30.57 -16.24
N GLU A 57 6.68 31.48 -15.78
CA GLU A 57 6.79 31.92 -14.38
C GLU A 57 5.39 32.09 -13.76
N GLY A 58 5.00 31.20 -12.84
CA GLY A 58 3.74 31.36 -12.09
C GLY A 58 2.90 30.11 -11.81
N CYS A 59 3.28 28.91 -12.27
CA CYS A 59 2.55 27.71 -11.85
C CYS A 59 2.99 27.27 -10.44
N MET A 60 2.40 27.90 -9.41
CA MET A 60 2.63 27.52 -8.01
C MET A 60 2.01 26.13 -7.77
N PRO A 61 2.78 25.12 -7.33
CA PRO A 61 2.23 23.81 -7.06
C PRO A 61 1.26 23.90 -5.88
N TYR A 62 0.00 23.51 -6.08
CA TYR A 62 -0.96 23.39 -4.98
C TYR A 62 -0.77 22.04 -4.30
N PRO A 63 -0.50 22.02 -2.98
CA PRO A 63 -0.35 20.78 -2.24
C PRO A 63 -1.71 20.07 -2.18
N VAL A 64 -1.76 18.83 -2.64
CA VAL A 64 -2.92 17.96 -2.48
C VAL A 64 -2.68 17.06 -1.28
N GLU A 65 -3.62 17.05 -0.34
CA GLU A 65 -3.58 16.15 0.80
C GLU A 65 -3.91 14.73 0.33
N ILE A 66 -2.90 13.86 0.32
CA ILE A 66 -3.05 12.45 0.02
C ILE A 66 -2.95 11.64 1.30
N THR A 67 -3.65 10.51 1.30
CA THR A 67 -3.57 9.54 2.39
C THR A 67 -2.58 8.45 1.98
N VAL A 68 -1.48 8.33 2.73
CA VAL A 68 -0.38 7.39 2.48
C VAL A 68 -0.18 6.46 3.67
N GLY A 69 0.36 5.28 3.40
CA GLY A 69 0.44 4.21 4.40
C GLY A 69 -0.89 3.47 4.56
N GLY A 70 -1.06 2.83 5.71
CA GLY A 70 -2.10 1.81 5.89
C GLY A 70 -1.77 0.50 5.16
N ALA A 71 -2.68 -0.45 5.26
CA ALA A 71 -2.62 -1.71 4.53
C ALA A 71 -3.99 -2.02 3.93
N THR A 72 -4.01 -2.32 2.63
CA THR A 72 -5.18 -2.92 1.99
C THR A 72 -5.06 -4.43 2.12
N ILE A 73 -6.02 -5.07 2.79
CA ILE A 73 -5.98 -6.49 3.12
C ILE A 73 -7.14 -7.20 2.43
N PHE A 74 -6.84 -8.31 1.76
CA PHE A 74 -7.82 -9.24 1.21
C PHE A 74 -7.68 -10.56 1.95
N VAL A 75 -8.76 -11.03 2.56
CA VAL A 75 -8.84 -12.37 3.18
C VAL A 75 -9.56 -13.28 2.20
N ILE A 76 -8.93 -14.40 1.86
CA ILE A 76 -9.41 -15.34 0.85
C ILE A 76 -9.32 -16.73 1.44
N ASP A 77 -10.45 -17.46 1.44
CA ASP A 77 -10.50 -18.84 1.90
C ASP A 77 -9.79 -19.76 0.91
N ILE A 78 -8.99 -20.68 1.44
CA ILE A 78 -8.24 -21.64 0.66
C ILE A 78 -8.93 -23.01 0.74
N GLU A 79 -9.50 -23.45 -0.38
CA GLU A 79 -10.14 -24.77 -0.47
C GLU A 79 -9.13 -25.92 -0.31
N LYS A 80 -7.90 -25.73 -0.79
CA LYS A 80 -6.84 -26.75 -0.73
C LYS A 80 -5.46 -26.14 -0.60
N TYR A 81 -4.73 -26.55 0.44
CA TYR A 81 -3.31 -26.25 0.64
C TYR A 81 -2.46 -27.50 0.45
N LEU A 82 -1.36 -27.39 -0.30
CA LEU A 82 -0.38 -28.45 -0.50
C LEU A 82 1.02 -27.88 -0.26
N LYS A 83 1.83 -28.60 0.51
CA LYS A 83 3.26 -28.32 0.69
C LYS A 83 4.04 -29.56 0.25
N ILE A 84 4.85 -29.40 -0.79
CA ILE A 84 5.70 -30.46 -1.38
C ILE A 84 7.15 -30.16 -0.99
#